data_AF-V6TGZ2-F1
#
_entry.id   AF-V6TGZ2-F1
#
_cell.length_a   1.000
_cell.length_b   1.000
_cell.length_c   1.000
_cell.angle_alpha   90.00
_cell.angle_beta   90.00
_cell.angle_gamma   90.00
#
_symmetry.space_group_name_H-M   'P 1'
#
loop_
_entity.id
_entity.type
_entity.pdbx_description
1 polymer ?
#
loop_
_entity_poly.entity_id
_entity_poly.type
_entity_poly.pdbx_seq_one_letter_code
_entity_poly.pdbx_strand_id
1 'polypeptide(L)'
;VDMDSKTNASIQLRQRAIEAGIAFVSSNDSIVMVPIASEPYVMSRSACDEIMAKTELLGRFIADAALDSALVEEVANKCLSDKVCKVLWRIVSEKKTVLGQDYAAVLRASTAIIQRTDFYMVNRSPRLIEMNTVSVGLLSMSARLADIQASCGHSGIAQSNLASLYSSLARIAVEGDTTPSVWLMVVSEEEPLLNDQLAISQGYNSYCKAHGIPSTMVQSTCAELAGAVHAQEGRLVYLHKGTCLRIAGAYWRTGYSREHCIPSYERLRILLETHSLVSIPTAEAQLVGMKIVQNMLPTLAAISKYAYLGGITSTLSKILDSPQAISAWLASSPDTSTMVLKSIAEGGGNCVFGDDIPAAWDALLRTDSAAASTHFLMERLVPDSQDAVQFIYSSEIVNVARADAEIGVYSFCQPSEVGTAPICHLGFLVRMKRAGTGEGGILCGQGVLACLKVQ
;
A
#
# COMPACT_ATOMS: atom_id res chain seq x y z
N VAL A 1 32.05 17.40 12.41
CA VAL A 1 30.84 17.43 13.26
C VAL A 1 31.20 16.65 14.51
N ASP A 2 31.18 17.31 15.67
CA ASP A 2 31.60 16.73 16.95
C ASP A 2 30.67 15.54 17.32
N MET A 3 31.19 14.44 17.86
CA MET A 3 30.36 13.24 18.17
C MET A 3 29.21 13.58 19.13
N ASP A 4 29.44 14.53 20.02
CA ASP A 4 28.44 15.04 20.96
C ASP A 4 27.32 15.82 20.25
N SER A 5 27.65 16.55 19.17
CA SER A 5 26.67 17.32 18.41
C SER A 5 25.72 16.43 17.60
N LYS A 6 26.22 15.32 17.02
CA LYS A 6 25.39 14.37 16.26
C LYS A 6 24.45 13.61 17.19
N THR A 7 24.96 13.15 18.34
CA THR A 7 24.15 12.45 19.35
C THR A 7 23.03 13.34 19.89
N ASN A 8 23.33 14.62 20.17
CA ASN A 8 22.32 15.59 20.61
C ASN A 8 21.23 15.83 19.55
N ALA A 9 21.60 15.93 18.27
CA ALA A 9 20.64 16.09 17.17
C ALA A 9 19.69 14.88 17.06
N SER A 10 20.22 13.66 17.18
CA SER A 10 19.41 12.43 17.15
C SER A 10 18.48 12.31 18.36
N ILE A 11 18.90 12.75 19.55
CA ILE A 11 18.02 12.82 20.73
C ILE A 11 16.88 13.82 20.51
N GLN A 12 17.17 15.00 19.96
CA GLN A 12 16.14 16.00 19.65
C GLN A 12 15.16 15.48 18.58
N LEU A 13 15.67 14.84 17.53
CA LEU A 13 14.84 14.25 16.48
C LEU A 13 13.91 13.16 17.04
N ARG A 14 14.42 12.30 17.94
CA ARG A 14 13.62 11.30 18.67
C ARG A 14 12.46 11.96 19.41
N GLN A 15 12.75 13.01 20.19
CA GLN A 15 11.75 13.72 20.96
C GLN A 15 10.67 14.33 20.07
N ARG A 16 11.07 15.00 18.98
CA ARG A 16 10.14 15.61 18.01
C ARG A 16 9.27 14.57 17.32
N ALA A 17 9.81 13.39 17.00
CA ALA A 17 9.03 12.31 16.38
C ALA A 17 7.96 11.74 17.34
N ILE A 18 8.30 11.57 18.62
CA ILE A 18 7.34 11.17 19.67
C ILE A 18 6.24 12.23 19.81
N GLU A 19 6.61 13.50 19.93
CA GLU A 19 5.65 14.62 20.03
C GLU A 19 4.74 14.72 18.81
N ALA A 20 5.26 14.40 17.62
CA ALA A 20 4.49 14.37 16.39
C ALA A 20 3.62 13.11 16.23
N GLY A 21 3.60 12.19 17.20
CA GLY A 21 2.81 10.97 17.13
C GLY A 21 3.28 9.98 16.07
N ILE A 22 4.57 10.00 15.72
CA ILE A 22 5.21 8.98 14.87
C ILE A 22 5.40 7.71 15.72
N ALA A 23 4.29 7.03 15.98
CA ALA A 23 4.17 5.95 16.94
C ALA A 23 3.06 4.98 16.54
N PHE A 24 3.23 3.71 16.91
CA PHE A 24 2.28 2.62 16.67
C PHE A 24 1.87 1.96 18.00
N VAL A 25 0.75 1.27 18.00
CA VAL A 25 0.29 0.45 19.14
C VAL A 25 0.92 -0.93 19.01
N SER A 26 1.70 -1.35 20.01
CA SER A 26 2.29 -2.69 20.06
C SER A 26 1.29 -3.73 20.59
N SER A 27 1.65 -5.01 20.50
CA SER A 27 0.78 -6.14 20.90
C SER A 27 0.41 -6.20 22.40
N ASN A 28 1.05 -5.40 23.23
CA ASN A 28 0.74 -5.23 24.66
C ASN A 28 0.01 -3.90 24.94
N ASP A 29 -0.65 -3.32 23.92
CA ASP A 29 -1.39 -2.06 23.97
C ASP A 29 -0.58 -0.82 24.37
N SER A 30 0.75 -0.92 24.32
CA SER A 30 1.63 0.22 24.59
C SER A 30 1.87 1.04 23.33
N ILE A 31 1.98 2.36 23.47
CA ILE A 31 2.34 3.24 22.36
C ILE A 31 3.87 3.26 22.24
N VAL A 32 4.38 2.79 21.11
CA VAL A 32 5.81 2.70 20.82
C VAL A 32 6.13 3.62 19.65
N MET A 33 7.22 4.38 19.78
CA MET A 33 7.73 5.19 18.68
C MET A 33 8.04 4.32 17.45
N VAL A 34 7.61 4.75 16.26
CA VAL A 34 8.07 4.17 15.00
C VAL A 34 9.57 4.49 14.87
N PRO A 35 10.45 3.49 14.71
CA PRO A 35 11.88 3.73 14.55
C PRO A 35 12.15 4.63 13.33
N ILE A 36 13.08 5.57 13.45
CA ILE A 36 13.41 6.52 12.37
C ILE A 36 14.91 6.56 12.05
N ALA A 37 15.27 6.94 10.84
CA ALA A 37 16.65 7.28 10.47
C ALA A 37 16.96 8.73 10.85
N SER A 38 18.17 8.99 11.35
CA SER A 38 18.65 10.35 11.59
C SER A 38 18.84 11.13 10.29
N GLU A 39 19.41 10.50 9.27
CA GLU A 39 19.66 11.10 7.97
C GLU A 39 18.57 10.73 6.96
N PRO A 40 18.14 11.67 6.11
CA PRO A 40 17.31 11.34 4.96
C PRO A 40 18.09 10.47 3.96
N TYR A 41 17.37 9.66 3.18
CA TYR A 41 17.92 8.97 2.03
C TYR A 41 18.16 9.95 0.89
N VAL A 42 19.38 9.98 0.36
CA VAL A 42 19.76 10.95 -0.68
C VAL A 42 19.63 10.32 -2.07
N MET A 43 18.88 10.98 -2.94
CA MET A 43 18.62 10.55 -4.31
C MET A 43 18.85 11.71 -5.28
N SER A 44 19.36 11.42 -6.48
CA SER A 44 19.45 12.43 -7.54
C SER A 44 18.07 12.81 -8.07
N ARG A 45 17.91 14.05 -8.52
CA ARG A 45 16.67 14.49 -9.20
C ARG A 45 16.27 13.58 -10.37
N SER A 46 17.23 13.20 -11.21
CA SER A 46 16.97 12.28 -12.34
C SER A 46 16.41 10.94 -11.90
N ALA A 47 16.91 10.35 -10.82
CA ALA A 47 16.41 9.07 -10.33
C ALA A 47 15.01 9.22 -9.70
N CYS A 48 14.76 10.35 -9.02
CA CYS A 48 13.44 10.65 -8.47
C CYS A 48 12.40 10.81 -9.59
N ASP A 49 12.72 11.59 -10.62
CA ASP A 49 11.87 11.79 -11.79
C ASP A 49 11.60 10.46 -12.52
N GLU A 50 12.61 9.58 -12.61
CA GLU A 50 12.44 8.26 -13.21
C GLU A 50 11.46 7.41 -12.39
N ILE A 51 11.65 7.26 -11.07
CA ILE A 51 10.72 6.50 -10.21
C ILE A 51 9.30 7.04 -10.35
N MET A 52 9.12 8.37 -10.29
CA MET A 52 7.81 8.99 -10.42
C MET A 52 7.15 8.64 -11.77
N ALA A 53 7.89 8.68 -12.87
CA ALA A 53 7.39 8.29 -14.19
C ALA A 53 7.02 6.79 -14.25
N LYS A 54 7.79 5.90 -13.60
CA LYS A 54 7.43 4.48 -13.52
C LYS A 54 6.17 4.26 -12.68
N THR A 55 6.02 4.98 -11.56
CA THR A 55 4.81 4.97 -10.74
C THR A 55 3.59 5.44 -11.52
N GLU A 56 3.72 6.45 -12.38
CA GLU A 56 2.61 6.90 -13.22
C GLU A 56 2.14 5.79 -14.18
N LEU A 57 3.07 5.12 -14.87
CA LEU A 57 2.73 4.01 -15.78
C LEU A 57 2.09 2.83 -15.05
N LEU A 58 2.65 2.42 -13.91
CA LEU A 58 2.11 1.32 -13.10
C LEU A 58 0.75 1.70 -12.50
N GLY A 59 0.61 2.95 -12.07
CA GLY A 59 -0.63 3.43 -11.50
C GLY A 59 -1.76 3.55 -12.50
N ARG A 60 -1.44 3.97 -13.72
CA ARG A 60 -2.36 3.90 -14.86
C ARG A 60 -2.76 2.45 -15.15
N PHE A 61 -1.79 1.53 -15.15
CA PHE A 61 -2.07 0.12 -15.37
C PHE A 61 -3.05 -0.45 -14.35
N ILE A 62 -2.85 -0.22 -13.05
CA ILE A 62 -3.78 -0.71 -12.02
C ILE A 62 -5.20 -0.14 -12.25
N ALA A 63 -5.32 1.14 -12.62
CA ALA A 63 -6.60 1.75 -12.92
C ALA A 63 -7.29 1.13 -14.16
N ASP A 64 -6.54 0.93 -15.24
CA ASP A 64 -7.06 0.31 -16.46
C ASP A 64 -7.42 -1.17 -16.22
N ALA A 65 -6.55 -1.91 -15.51
CA ALA A 65 -6.73 -3.32 -15.18
C ALA A 65 -7.94 -3.56 -14.27
N ALA A 66 -8.22 -2.65 -13.33
CA ALA A 66 -9.39 -2.75 -12.45
C ALA A 66 -10.72 -2.72 -13.23
N LEU A 67 -10.74 -2.06 -14.40
CA LEU A 67 -11.91 -1.97 -15.28
C LEU A 67 -11.96 -3.09 -16.34
N ASP A 68 -10.91 -3.91 -16.44
CA ASP A 68 -10.77 -4.99 -17.39
C ASP A 68 -11.29 -6.30 -16.81
N SER A 69 -12.59 -6.55 -17.03
CA SER A 69 -13.28 -7.71 -16.45
C SER A 69 -12.63 -9.06 -16.79
N ALA A 70 -11.99 -9.18 -17.96
CA ALA A 70 -11.31 -10.41 -18.36
C ALA A 70 -10.00 -10.60 -17.58
N LEU A 71 -9.23 -9.53 -17.39
CA LEU A 71 -8.01 -9.58 -16.59
C LEU A 71 -8.32 -9.83 -15.12
N VAL A 72 -9.35 -9.20 -14.55
CA VAL A 72 -9.79 -9.45 -13.16
C VAL A 72 -10.11 -10.93 -12.95
N GLU A 73 -10.82 -11.56 -13.89
CA GLU A 73 -11.16 -12.97 -13.83
C GLU A 73 -9.92 -13.87 -14.01
N GLU A 74 -9.01 -13.54 -14.94
CA GLU A 74 -7.75 -14.26 -15.12
C GLU A 74 -6.90 -14.23 -13.83
N VAL A 75 -6.78 -13.06 -13.20
CA VAL A 75 -6.04 -12.87 -11.94
C VAL A 75 -6.68 -13.70 -10.83
N ALA A 76 -8.01 -13.62 -10.67
CA ALA A 76 -8.73 -14.40 -9.67
C ALA A 76 -8.43 -15.90 -9.84
N ASN A 77 -8.62 -16.43 -11.07
CA ASN A 77 -8.40 -17.84 -11.38
C ASN A 77 -6.97 -18.32 -11.05
N LYS A 78 -5.95 -17.47 -11.20
CA LYS A 78 -4.56 -17.79 -10.85
C LYS A 78 -4.32 -17.89 -9.34
N CYS A 79 -5.11 -17.21 -8.50
CA CYS A 79 -4.89 -17.13 -7.05
C CYS A 79 -6.02 -17.67 -6.17
N LEU A 80 -7.02 -18.39 -6.72
CA LEU A 80 -8.20 -18.83 -5.95
C LEU A 80 -7.92 -19.68 -4.70
N SER A 81 -6.74 -20.30 -4.58
CA SER A 81 -6.33 -21.01 -3.36
C SER A 81 -5.98 -20.09 -2.20
N ASP A 82 -5.70 -18.81 -2.46
CA ASP A 82 -5.57 -17.79 -1.42
C ASP A 82 -6.93 -17.31 -0.89
N LYS A 83 -7.02 -17.14 0.43
CA LYS A 83 -8.27 -16.78 1.11
C LYS A 83 -8.72 -15.35 0.78
N VAL A 84 -7.78 -14.41 0.64
CA VAL A 84 -8.11 -13.02 0.30
C VAL A 84 -8.63 -12.96 -1.14
N CYS A 85 -7.90 -13.56 -2.08
CA CYS A 85 -8.31 -13.68 -3.49
C CYS A 85 -9.71 -14.32 -3.61
N LYS A 86 -9.96 -15.43 -2.91
CA LYS A 86 -11.25 -16.13 -2.91
C LYS A 86 -12.41 -15.26 -2.42
N VAL A 87 -12.21 -14.49 -1.35
CA VAL A 87 -13.26 -13.61 -0.81
C VAL A 87 -13.50 -12.42 -1.74
N LEU A 88 -12.45 -11.79 -2.27
CA LEU A 88 -12.58 -10.71 -3.24
C LEU A 88 -13.30 -11.17 -4.51
N TRP A 89 -12.99 -12.38 -5.02
CA TRP A 89 -13.66 -12.92 -6.18
C TRP A 89 -15.16 -13.19 -5.95
N ARG A 90 -15.54 -13.63 -4.74
CA ARG A 90 -16.96 -13.75 -4.37
C ARG A 90 -17.66 -12.40 -4.37
N ILE A 91 -17.03 -11.38 -3.80
CA ILE A 91 -17.56 -10.00 -3.80
C ILE A 91 -17.78 -9.53 -5.25
N VAL A 92 -16.78 -9.71 -6.12
CA VAL A 92 -16.88 -9.32 -7.55
C VAL A 92 -17.98 -10.10 -8.26
N SER A 93 -18.09 -11.41 -8.01
CA SER A 93 -19.12 -12.26 -8.62
C SER A 93 -20.54 -11.87 -8.19
N GLU A 94 -20.73 -11.58 -6.90
CA GLU A 94 -22.01 -11.11 -6.36
C GLU A 94 -22.35 -9.73 -6.91
N LYS A 95 -21.37 -8.81 -6.95
CA LYS A 95 -21.51 -7.48 -7.52
C LYS A 95 -21.93 -7.53 -9.00
N LYS A 96 -21.32 -8.39 -9.80
CA LYS A 96 -21.73 -8.64 -11.20
C LYS A 96 -23.16 -9.16 -11.29
N THR A 97 -23.54 -10.09 -10.41
CA THR A 97 -24.87 -10.71 -10.39
C THR A 97 -25.96 -9.70 -10.03
N VAL A 98 -25.73 -8.90 -8.99
CA VAL A 98 -26.69 -7.91 -8.48
C VAL A 98 -26.85 -6.74 -9.45
N LEU A 99 -25.75 -6.23 -10.00
CA LEU A 99 -25.78 -5.04 -10.87
C LEU A 99 -26.15 -5.37 -12.32
N GLY A 100 -25.95 -6.61 -12.77
CA GLY A 100 -26.28 -7.04 -14.13
C GLY A 100 -25.66 -6.12 -15.19
N GLN A 101 -26.50 -5.48 -16.00
CA GLN A 101 -26.06 -4.59 -17.08
C GLN A 101 -25.40 -3.29 -16.57
N ASP A 102 -25.71 -2.87 -15.35
CA ASP A 102 -25.17 -1.64 -14.76
C ASP A 102 -23.77 -1.83 -14.17
N TYR A 103 -23.28 -3.07 -14.07
CA TYR A 103 -22.01 -3.42 -13.43
C TYR A 103 -20.84 -2.57 -13.94
N ALA A 104 -20.66 -2.47 -15.26
CA ALA A 104 -19.53 -1.75 -15.84
C ALA A 104 -19.59 -0.24 -15.58
N ALA A 105 -20.79 0.34 -15.57
CA ALA A 105 -20.99 1.76 -15.30
C ALA A 105 -20.73 2.07 -13.82
N VAL A 106 -21.30 1.26 -12.92
CA VAL A 106 -21.10 1.39 -11.46
C VAL A 106 -19.65 1.15 -11.08
N LEU A 107 -18.98 0.14 -11.66
CA LEU A 107 -17.57 -0.13 -11.39
C LEU A 107 -16.68 1.07 -11.74
N ARG A 108 -16.91 1.68 -12.91
CA ARG A 108 -16.17 2.87 -13.34
C ARG A 108 -16.41 4.05 -12.39
N ALA A 109 -17.66 4.32 -12.02
CA ALA A 109 -18.00 5.42 -11.12
C ALA A 109 -17.53 5.20 -9.67
N SER A 110 -17.42 3.94 -9.22
CA SER A 110 -17.04 3.57 -7.85
C SER A 110 -15.54 3.40 -7.63
N THR A 111 -14.74 3.28 -8.69
CA THR A 111 -13.31 2.97 -8.53
C THR A 111 -12.50 4.22 -8.19
N ALA A 112 -11.81 4.18 -7.06
CA ALA A 112 -10.71 5.07 -6.73
C ALA A 112 -9.59 4.26 -6.07
N ILE A 113 -8.34 4.64 -6.29
CA ILE A 113 -7.17 3.85 -5.90
C ILE A 113 -6.19 4.78 -5.21
N ILE A 114 -5.85 4.49 -3.96
CA ILE A 114 -4.65 4.99 -3.31
C ILE A 114 -3.65 3.83 -3.30
N GLN A 115 -2.56 3.99 -4.02
CA GLN A 115 -1.53 2.96 -4.13
C GLN A 115 -0.17 3.48 -3.68
N ARG A 116 0.74 2.56 -3.43
CA ARG A 116 2.15 2.82 -3.21
C ARG A 116 2.96 1.85 -4.06
N THR A 117 3.83 2.38 -4.91
CA THR A 117 4.76 1.56 -5.71
C THR A 117 6.13 1.64 -5.07
N ASP A 118 6.69 0.49 -4.69
CA ASP A 118 7.92 0.39 -3.93
C ASP A 118 9.09 -0.05 -4.82
N PHE A 119 10.21 0.66 -4.72
CA PHE A 119 11.41 0.45 -5.52
C PHE A 119 12.67 0.34 -4.68
N TYR A 120 13.64 -0.42 -5.20
CA TYR A 120 15.04 -0.25 -4.86
C TYR A 120 15.77 0.51 -5.97
N MET A 121 16.79 1.28 -5.59
CA MET A 121 17.81 1.71 -6.54
C MET A 121 18.88 0.62 -6.61
N VAL A 122 19.14 0.09 -7.80
CA VAL A 122 20.18 -0.92 -8.04
C VAL A 122 21.04 -0.40 -9.19
N ASN A 123 22.32 -0.17 -8.93
CA ASN A 123 23.23 0.44 -9.91
C ASN A 123 22.67 1.76 -10.46
N ARG A 124 22.06 2.58 -9.59
CA ARG A 124 21.40 3.86 -9.89
C ARG A 124 20.18 3.78 -10.80
N SER A 125 19.61 2.60 -11.00
CA SER A 125 18.35 2.41 -11.73
C SER A 125 17.24 1.84 -10.84
N PRO A 126 15.99 2.25 -11.04
CA PRO A 126 14.88 1.76 -10.23
C PRO A 126 14.53 0.31 -10.58
N ARG A 127 14.34 -0.51 -9.54
CA ARG A 127 13.88 -1.90 -9.64
C ARG A 127 12.63 -2.06 -8.79
N LEU A 128 11.56 -2.54 -9.41
CA LEU A 128 10.26 -2.71 -8.77
C LEU A 128 10.34 -3.81 -7.71
N ILE A 129 9.99 -3.49 -6.48
CA ILE A 129 9.86 -4.47 -5.39
C ILE A 129 8.46 -5.06 -5.41
N GLU A 130 7.46 -4.18 -5.32
CA GLU A 130 6.04 -4.53 -5.28
C GLU A 130 5.14 -3.31 -5.57
N MET A 131 3.87 -3.59 -5.83
CA MET A 131 2.80 -2.61 -5.95
C MET A 131 1.78 -2.88 -4.84
N ASN A 132 1.48 -1.88 -4.03
CA ASN A 132 0.52 -1.97 -2.93
C ASN A 132 -0.72 -1.13 -3.27
N THR A 133 -1.91 -1.73 -3.36
CA THR A 133 -3.15 -1.03 -3.78
C THR A 133 -4.25 -0.94 -2.71
N VAL A 134 -4.05 -1.60 -1.57
CA VAL A 134 -5.01 -1.63 -0.45
C VAL A 134 -4.29 -1.34 0.87
N SER A 135 -4.95 -0.61 1.77
CA SER A 135 -4.43 -0.26 3.10
C SER A 135 -2.96 0.21 3.12
N VAL A 136 -2.58 1.08 2.16
CA VAL A 136 -1.23 1.64 2.14
C VAL A 136 -0.99 2.53 3.36
N GLY A 137 -0.29 2.01 4.36
CA GLY A 137 0.00 2.71 5.62
C GLY A 137 1.20 3.65 5.54
N LEU A 138 1.44 4.39 6.63
CA LEU A 138 2.59 5.27 6.91
C LEU A 138 2.63 6.61 6.14
N LEU A 139 1.62 6.91 5.32
CA LEU A 139 1.61 8.13 4.51
C LEU A 139 1.62 9.41 5.37
N SER A 140 0.85 9.44 6.45
CA SER A 140 0.79 10.63 7.31
C SER A 140 2.03 10.76 8.20
N MET A 141 2.56 9.63 8.67
CA MET A 141 3.79 9.61 9.48
C MET A 141 5.01 9.99 8.66
N SER A 142 5.11 9.55 7.40
CA SER A 142 6.20 9.94 6.50
C SER A 142 6.15 11.44 6.19
N ALA A 143 4.96 12.01 5.99
CA ALA A 143 4.76 13.45 5.83
C ALA A 143 5.24 14.23 7.06
N ARG A 144 4.83 13.82 8.27
CA ARG A 144 5.27 14.46 9.52
C ARG A 144 6.77 14.38 9.73
N LEU A 145 7.39 13.24 9.42
CA LEU A 145 8.85 13.09 9.52
C LEU A 145 9.55 14.03 8.53
N ALA A 146 9.02 14.19 7.31
CA ALA A 146 9.55 15.09 6.31
C ALA A 146 9.50 16.56 6.77
N ASP A 147 8.41 16.99 7.40
CA ASP A 147 8.27 18.33 8.00
C ASP A 147 9.29 18.56 9.13
N ILE A 148 9.47 17.56 10.01
CA ILE A 148 10.45 17.62 11.10
C ILE A 148 11.87 17.74 10.54
N GLN A 149 12.23 16.88 9.58
CA GLN A 149 13.57 16.87 8.97
C GLN A 149 13.87 18.16 8.21
N ALA A 150 12.89 18.71 7.48
CA ALA A 150 13.03 19.99 6.78
C ALA A 150 13.25 21.15 7.76
N SER A 151 12.49 21.19 8.86
CA SER A 151 12.65 22.22 9.91
C SER A 151 13.94 22.05 10.74
N CYS A 152 14.58 20.87 10.72
CA CYS A 152 15.93 20.67 11.23
C CYS A 152 17.04 21.20 10.29
N GLY A 153 16.69 21.86 9.18
CA GLY A 153 17.66 22.48 8.26
C GLY A 153 18.07 21.60 7.07
N HIS A 154 17.44 20.44 6.88
CA HIS A 154 17.68 19.65 5.66
C HIS A 154 16.96 20.29 4.46
N SER A 155 17.73 20.83 3.52
CA SER A 155 17.21 21.29 2.24
C SER A 155 16.91 20.12 1.29
N GLY A 156 15.91 20.28 0.42
CA GLY A 156 15.58 19.29 -0.62
C GLY A 156 14.83 18.06 -0.12
N ILE A 157 14.28 18.08 1.11
CA ILE A 157 13.38 17.02 1.59
C ILE A 157 12.11 17.02 0.73
N ALA A 158 11.81 15.87 0.13
CA ALA A 158 10.58 15.69 -0.64
C ALA A 158 9.37 15.70 0.30
N GLN A 159 8.39 16.54 -0.01
CA GLN A 159 7.20 16.73 0.81
C GLN A 159 6.02 15.93 0.27
N SER A 160 5.18 15.46 1.18
CA SER A 160 3.91 14.81 0.83
C SER A 160 2.84 15.86 0.49
N ASN A 161 1.94 15.51 -0.42
CA ASN A 161 0.83 16.36 -0.86
C ASN A 161 -0.52 15.83 -0.35
N LEU A 162 -0.67 15.77 0.97
CA LEU A 162 -1.92 15.34 1.62
C LEU A 162 -3.10 16.27 1.29
N ALA A 163 -2.84 17.55 1.04
CA ALA A 163 -3.87 18.50 0.63
C ALA A 163 -4.56 18.09 -0.69
N SER A 164 -3.80 17.59 -1.67
CA SER A 164 -4.39 17.05 -2.91
C SER A 164 -5.20 15.77 -2.69
N LEU A 165 -4.80 14.91 -1.76
CA LEU A 165 -5.62 13.77 -1.35
C LEU A 165 -6.95 14.26 -0.76
N TYR A 166 -6.90 15.16 0.23
CA TYR A 166 -8.10 15.66 0.89
C TYR A 166 -9.03 16.39 -0.07
N SER A 167 -8.47 17.21 -0.97
CA SER A 167 -9.22 17.87 -2.03
C SER A 167 -9.93 16.88 -2.95
N SER A 168 -9.25 15.80 -3.34
CA SER A 168 -9.83 14.76 -4.20
C SER A 168 -10.96 14.00 -3.52
N LEU A 169 -10.76 13.59 -2.25
CA LEU A 169 -11.81 12.94 -1.45
C LEU A 169 -13.01 13.85 -1.20
N ALA A 170 -12.75 15.15 -0.99
CA ALA A 170 -13.80 16.13 -0.75
C ALA A 170 -14.61 16.41 -2.02
N ARG A 171 -13.96 16.45 -3.20
CA ARG A 171 -14.63 16.54 -4.51
C ARG A 171 -15.57 15.37 -4.71
N ILE A 172 -15.09 14.15 -4.50
CA ILE A 172 -15.92 12.93 -4.57
C ILE A 172 -17.09 13.03 -3.60
N ALA A 173 -16.85 13.52 -2.39
CA ALA A 173 -17.85 13.59 -1.34
C ALA A 173 -19.03 14.53 -1.66
N VAL A 174 -18.88 15.48 -2.58
CA VAL A 174 -19.94 16.43 -2.98
C VAL A 174 -20.35 16.27 -4.45
N GLU A 175 -19.80 15.27 -5.15
CA GLU A 175 -20.07 15.06 -6.57
C GLU A 175 -21.55 14.73 -6.79
N GLY A 176 -22.25 15.59 -7.53
CA GLY A 176 -23.68 15.44 -7.84
C GLY A 176 -24.64 15.69 -6.68
N ASP A 177 -24.15 15.92 -5.44
CA ASP A 177 -24.98 16.05 -4.25
C ASP A 177 -24.24 16.76 -3.09
N THR A 178 -24.74 17.93 -2.66
CA THR A 178 -24.15 18.71 -1.55
C THR A 178 -24.74 18.37 -0.18
N THR A 179 -25.56 17.33 -0.07
CA THR A 179 -26.05 16.84 1.23
C THR A 179 -24.90 16.40 2.12
N PRO A 180 -25.02 16.58 3.46
CA PRO A 180 -24.02 16.13 4.40
C PRO A 180 -23.65 14.66 4.21
N SER A 181 -22.35 14.41 4.04
CA SER A 181 -21.84 13.09 3.70
C SER A 181 -20.76 12.59 4.64
N VAL A 182 -20.53 11.28 4.61
CA VAL A 182 -19.51 10.62 5.41
C VAL A 182 -18.67 9.67 4.57
N TRP A 183 -17.35 9.75 4.73
CA TRP A 183 -16.42 8.70 4.34
C TRP A 183 -16.28 7.68 5.47
N LEU A 184 -16.43 6.41 5.13
CA LEU A 184 -16.21 5.30 6.05
C LEU A 184 -14.77 4.80 5.90
N MET A 185 -13.87 5.19 6.80
CA MET A 185 -12.56 4.54 6.90
C MET A 185 -12.75 3.22 7.66
N VAL A 186 -12.69 2.11 6.93
CA VAL A 186 -12.98 0.78 7.48
C VAL A 186 -11.68 0.15 7.98
N VAL A 187 -11.59 -0.07 9.29
CA VAL A 187 -10.35 -0.48 9.98
C VAL A 187 -10.46 -1.91 10.55
N SER A 188 -9.33 -2.53 10.88
CA SER A 188 -9.30 -3.79 11.63
C SER A 188 -9.61 -3.54 13.11
N GLU A 189 -9.99 -4.61 13.83
CA GLU A 189 -10.20 -4.54 15.29
C GLU A 189 -8.89 -4.23 16.02
N GLU A 190 -7.79 -4.87 15.60
CA GLU A 190 -6.44 -4.57 16.06
C GLU A 190 -5.71 -3.78 14.97
N GLU A 191 -5.39 -2.51 15.26
CA GLU A 191 -4.80 -1.59 14.29
C GLU A 191 -3.53 -0.94 14.85
N PRO A 192 -2.34 -1.52 14.60
CA PRO A 192 -1.07 -0.98 15.09
C PRO A 192 -0.81 0.44 14.58
N LEU A 193 -1.23 0.77 13.36
CA LEU A 193 -1.02 2.08 12.73
C LEU A 193 -2.20 3.04 12.97
N LEU A 194 -2.91 2.91 14.09
CA LEU A 194 -4.06 3.76 14.44
C LEU A 194 -3.75 5.26 14.31
N ASN A 195 -2.58 5.71 14.79
CA ASN A 195 -2.18 7.11 14.71
C ASN A 195 -2.02 7.62 13.27
N ASP A 196 -1.54 6.77 12.35
CA ASP A 196 -1.41 7.12 10.93
C ASP A 196 -2.80 7.32 10.30
N GLN A 197 -3.73 6.45 10.65
CA GLN A 197 -5.10 6.51 10.17
C GLN A 197 -5.85 7.71 10.73
N LEU A 198 -5.70 7.97 12.03
CA LEU A 198 -6.30 9.13 12.72
C LEU A 198 -5.80 10.44 12.13
N ALA A 199 -4.51 10.54 11.81
CA ALA A 199 -3.96 11.73 11.17
C ALA A 199 -4.59 11.98 9.78
N ILE A 200 -4.85 10.93 8.99
CA ILE A 200 -5.55 11.05 7.70
C ILE A 200 -7.00 11.50 7.89
N SER A 201 -7.76 10.88 8.81
CA SER A 201 -9.17 11.22 9.02
C SER A 201 -9.36 12.62 9.60
N GLN A 202 -8.54 13.00 10.57
CA GLN A 202 -8.52 14.35 11.15
C GLN A 202 -8.07 15.41 10.14
N GLY A 203 -7.08 15.09 9.30
CA GLY A 203 -6.62 15.96 8.22
C GLY A 203 -7.73 16.25 7.20
N TYR A 204 -8.43 15.21 6.76
CA TYR A 204 -9.60 15.34 5.88
C TYR A 204 -10.71 16.18 6.52
N ASN A 205 -11.06 15.92 7.78
CA ASN A 205 -12.10 16.65 8.50
C ASN A 205 -11.75 18.13 8.67
N SER A 206 -10.48 18.42 8.96
CA SER A 206 -9.96 19.78 9.07
C SER A 206 -10.00 20.50 7.71
N TYR A 207 -9.62 19.80 6.64
CA TYR A 207 -9.71 20.31 5.28
C TYR A 207 -11.16 20.67 4.91
N CYS A 208 -12.12 19.77 5.14
CA CYS A 208 -13.52 20.01 4.82
C CYS A 208 -14.09 21.20 5.62
N LYS A 209 -13.79 21.28 6.92
CA LYS A 209 -14.19 22.40 7.78
C LYS A 209 -13.63 23.73 7.28
N ALA A 210 -12.36 23.77 6.90
CA ALA A 210 -11.71 24.99 6.40
C ALA A 210 -12.28 25.46 5.06
N HIS A 211 -12.81 24.55 4.24
CA HIS A 211 -13.35 24.86 2.91
C HIS A 211 -14.89 24.88 2.87
N GLY A 212 -15.57 24.77 4.02
CA GLY A 212 -17.05 24.78 4.07
C GLY A 212 -17.71 23.57 3.39
N ILE A 213 -17.01 22.45 3.29
CA ILE A 213 -17.50 21.22 2.64
C ILE A 213 -18.24 20.38 3.69
N PRO A 214 -19.52 20.04 3.51
CA PRO A 214 -20.32 19.30 4.50
C PRO A 214 -20.00 17.80 4.43
N SER A 215 -18.74 17.43 4.66
CA SER A 215 -18.30 16.03 4.67
C SER A 215 -17.35 15.77 5.84
N THR A 216 -17.41 14.56 6.37
CA THR A 216 -16.54 14.08 7.42
C THR A 216 -16.07 12.65 7.13
N MET A 217 -15.00 12.21 7.76
CA MET A 217 -14.51 10.85 7.74
C MET A 217 -14.58 10.29 9.15
N VAL A 218 -15.17 9.10 9.26
CA VAL A 218 -15.24 8.33 10.52
C VAL A 218 -14.46 7.04 10.35
N GLN A 219 -13.78 6.63 11.42
CA GLN A 219 -13.16 5.32 11.52
C GLN A 219 -14.14 4.37 12.20
N SER A 220 -14.34 3.19 11.61
CA SER A 220 -15.20 2.17 12.20
C SER A 220 -14.79 0.78 11.74
N THR A 221 -14.99 -0.21 12.58
CA THR A 221 -14.76 -1.62 12.20
C THR A 221 -15.93 -2.16 11.39
N CYS A 222 -15.74 -3.30 10.73
CA CYS A 222 -16.83 -3.98 10.02
C CYS A 222 -18.00 -4.34 10.96
N ALA A 223 -17.72 -4.66 12.22
CA ALA A 223 -18.74 -5.02 13.20
C ALA A 223 -19.61 -3.82 13.59
N GLU A 224 -19.00 -2.66 13.82
CA GLU A 224 -19.71 -1.43 14.14
C GLU A 224 -20.58 -0.95 12.96
N LEU A 225 -20.03 -1.00 11.75
CA LEU A 225 -20.75 -0.57 10.54
C LEU A 225 -21.94 -1.46 10.20
N ALA A 226 -21.92 -2.75 10.58
CA ALA A 226 -23.05 -3.64 10.39
C ALA A 226 -24.34 -3.18 11.09
N GLY A 227 -24.20 -2.44 12.21
CA GLY A 227 -25.32 -1.86 12.95
C GLY A 227 -25.64 -0.40 12.61
N ALA A 228 -24.78 0.27 11.84
CA ALA A 228 -24.89 1.70 11.55
C ALA A 228 -25.19 2.01 10.08
N VAL A 229 -24.95 1.08 9.15
CA VAL A 229 -25.26 1.24 7.72
C VAL A 229 -26.62 0.64 7.40
N HIS A 230 -27.51 1.44 6.82
CA HIS A 230 -28.86 1.04 6.47
C HIS A 230 -29.23 1.46 5.05
N ALA A 231 -30.13 0.71 4.41
CA ALA A 231 -30.76 1.14 3.18
C ALA A 231 -31.96 2.04 3.49
N GLN A 232 -32.00 3.23 2.89
CA GLN A 232 -33.09 4.19 2.96
C GLN A 232 -33.37 4.69 1.55
N GLU A 233 -34.60 4.51 1.06
CA GLU A 233 -35.04 4.96 -0.28
C GLU A 233 -34.11 4.50 -1.43
N GLY A 234 -33.59 3.27 -1.33
CA GLY A 234 -32.69 2.70 -2.33
C GLY A 234 -31.24 3.20 -2.29
N ARG A 235 -30.86 4.00 -1.28
CA ARG A 235 -29.48 4.45 -1.03
C ARG A 235 -28.99 3.96 0.33
N LEU A 236 -27.69 3.79 0.50
CA LEU A 236 -27.11 3.52 1.80
C LEU A 236 -26.87 4.82 2.58
N VAL A 237 -27.27 4.79 3.85
CA VAL A 237 -27.05 5.87 4.82
C VAL A 237 -26.29 5.32 6.03
N TYR A 238 -25.52 6.19 6.65
CA TYR A 238 -24.83 5.94 7.92
C TYR A 238 -25.58 6.66 9.04
N LEU A 239 -26.06 5.90 10.02
CA LEU A 239 -26.73 6.42 11.20
C LEU A 239 -25.70 6.77 12.27
N HIS A 240 -25.54 8.05 12.55
CA HIS A 240 -24.65 8.55 13.60
C HIS A 240 -25.41 9.43 14.57
N LYS A 241 -25.51 9.00 15.84
CA LYS A 241 -26.14 9.77 16.93
C LYS A 241 -27.53 10.33 16.55
N GLY A 242 -28.34 9.51 15.88
CA GLY A 242 -29.70 9.89 15.45
C GLY A 242 -29.78 10.72 14.16
N THR A 243 -28.66 11.00 13.50
CA THR A 243 -28.62 11.66 12.18
C THR A 243 -28.25 10.66 11.09
N CYS A 244 -29.03 10.64 10.00
CA CYS A 244 -28.68 9.88 8.79
C CYS A 244 -27.77 10.73 7.90
N LEU A 245 -26.58 10.23 7.58
CA LEU A 245 -25.65 10.84 6.65
C LEU A 245 -25.57 10.00 5.38
N ARG A 246 -25.45 10.66 4.22
CA ARG A 246 -25.15 9.98 2.97
C ARG A 246 -23.73 9.42 3.03
N ILE A 247 -23.52 8.20 2.55
CA ILE A 247 -22.17 7.63 2.45
C ILE A 247 -21.53 8.15 1.16
N ALA A 248 -20.43 8.89 1.28
CA ALA A 248 -19.62 9.35 0.15
C ALA A 248 -18.80 8.21 -0.46
N GLY A 249 -18.27 7.35 0.40
CA GLY A 249 -17.47 6.20 -0.01
C GLY A 249 -16.86 5.44 1.16
N ALA A 250 -16.18 4.36 0.83
CA ALA A 250 -15.46 3.50 1.76
C ALA A 250 -13.96 3.54 1.48
N TYR A 251 -13.15 3.78 2.51
CA TYR A 251 -11.71 3.72 2.45
C TYR A 251 -11.21 2.52 3.27
N TRP A 252 -10.75 1.47 2.59
CA TRP A 252 -10.38 0.21 3.20
C TRP A 252 -8.97 0.28 3.79
N ARG A 253 -8.91 0.22 5.12
CA ARG A 253 -7.69 -0.01 5.91
C ARG A 253 -7.60 -1.43 6.48
N THR A 254 -8.54 -2.30 6.11
CA THR A 254 -8.58 -3.73 6.41
C THR A 254 -8.86 -4.55 5.15
N GLY A 255 -8.97 -5.88 5.28
CA GLY A 255 -9.36 -6.76 4.17
C GLY A 255 -8.24 -7.21 3.24
N TYR A 256 -6.98 -6.93 3.60
CA TYR A 256 -5.78 -7.32 2.84
C TYR A 256 -5.08 -8.58 3.41
N SER A 257 -5.45 -9.04 4.61
CA SER A 257 -4.89 -10.23 5.23
C SER A 257 -5.95 -11.31 5.40
N ARG A 258 -5.49 -12.56 5.57
CA ARG A 258 -6.35 -13.74 5.74
C ARG A 258 -7.29 -13.61 6.94
N GLU A 259 -6.79 -12.99 8.01
CA GLU A 259 -7.46 -12.77 9.29
C GLU A 259 -8.58 -11.74 9.15
N HIS A 260 -8.41 -10.76 8.26
CA HIS A 260 -9.44 -9.74 7.98
C HIS A 260 -10.64 -10.30 7.19
N CYS A 261 -10.44 -11.38 6.44
CA CYS A 261 -11.49 -12.02 5.64
C CYS A 261 -12.44 -12.86 6.49
N ILE A 262 -13.20 -12.19 7.36
CA ILE A 262 -14.27 -12.75 8.20
C ILE A 262 -15.67 -12.47 7.58
N PRO A 263 -16.73 -13.19 8.01
CA PRO A 263 -18.06 -13.02 7.42
C PRO A 263 -18.63 -11.60 7.49
N SER A 264 -18.35 -10.84 8.56
CA SER A 264 -18.78 -9.44 8.67
C SER A 264 -18.10 -8.53 7.65
N TYR A 265 -16.81 -8.76 7.37
CA TYR A 265 -16.09 -8.07 6.31
C TYR A 265 -16.71 -8.38 4.94
N GLU A 266 -16.90 -9.66 4.60
CA GLU A 266 -17.46 -10.05 3.30
C GLU A 266 -18.87 -9.46 3.10
N ARG A 267 -19.74 -9.54 4.12
CA ARG A 267 -21.09 -8.98 4.06
C ARG A 267 -21.11 -7.46 3.90
N LEU A 268 -20.30 -6.74 4.68
CA LEU A 268 -20.23 -5.28 4.57
C LEU A 268 -19.64 -4.86 3.23
N ARG A 269 -18.58 -5.55 2.77
CA ARG A 269 -17.92 -5.26 1.50
C ARG A 269 -18.88 -5.47 0.33
N ILE A 270 -19.64 -6.57 0.30
CA ILE A 270 -20.70 -6.80 -0.70
C ILE A 270 -21.77 -5.69 -0.62
N LEU A 271 -22.26 -5.37 0.57
CA LEU A 271 -23.28 -4.34 0.76
C LEU A 271 -22.83 -3.00 0.17
N LEU A 272 -21.60 -2.57 0.51
CA LEU A 272 -21.08 -1.29 0.05
C LEU A 272 -20.78 -1.31 -1.46
N GLU A 273 -20.15 -2.36 -1.99
CA GLU A 273 -19.71 -2.45 -3.39
C GLU A 273 -20.86 -2.70 -4.39
N THR A 274 -22.02 -3.18 -3.92
CA THR A 274 -23.24 -3.34 -4.74
C THR A 274 -24.07 -2.06 -4.83
N HIS A 275 -23.74 -1.03 -4.04
CA HIS A 275 -24.36 0.28 -4.13
C HIS A 275 -23.43 1.27 -4.83
N SER A 276 -23.98 2.31 -5.47
CA SER A 276 -23.20 3.31 -6.21
C SER A 276 -22.47 4.27 -5.27
N LEU A 277 -21.40 3.80 -4.62
CA LEU A 277 -20.50 4.57 -3.76
C LEU A 277 -19.05 4.36 -4.19
N VAL A 278 -18.18 5.33 -3.92
CA VAL A 278 -16.75 5.20 -4.22
C VAL A 278 -16.07 4.29 -3.20
N SER A 279 -15.22 3.37 -3.68
CA SER A 279 -14.48 2.41 -2.87
C SER A 279 -12.98 2.58 -3.13
N ILE A 280 -12.19 2.69 -2.06
CA ILE A 280 -10.73 2.85 -2.10
C ILE A 280 -10.06 1.64 -1.43
N PRO A 281 -9.56 0.67 -2.21
CA PRO A 281 -9.91 0.37 -3.61
C PRO A 281 -11.25 -0.37 -3.73
N THR A 282 -11.79 -0.51 -4.94
CA THR A 282 -12.82 -1.51 -5.27
C THR A 282 -12.28 -2.94 -5.14
N ALA A 283 -13.15 -3.95 -5.04
CA ALA A 283 -12.70 -5.35 -4.95
C ALA A 283 -11.92 -5.78 -6.21
N GLU A 284 -12.30 -5.28 -7.38
CA GLU A 284 -11.60 -5.48 -8.65
C GLU A 284 -10.20 -4.86 -8.62
N ALA A 285 -10.09 -3.59 -8.18
CA ALA A 285 -8.81 -2.90 -8.04
C ALA A 285 -7.90 -3.58 -6.99
N GLN A 286 -8.47 -4.15 -5.94
CA GLN A 286 -7.72 -4.94 -4.96
C GLN A 286 -7.21 -6.26 -5.55
N LEU A 287 -8.01 -6.97 -6.35
CA LEU A 287 -7.58 -8.20 -7.04
C LEU A 287 -6.42 -7.93 -8.01
N VAL A 288 -6.53 -6.92 -8.87
CA VAL A 288 -5.46 -6.61 -9.82
C VAL A 288 -4.22 -6.00 -9.16
N GLY A 289 -4.33 -5.57 -7.91
CA GLY A 289 -3.20 -5.15 -7.10
C GLY A 289 -2.46 -6.29 -6.41
N MET A 290 -2.97 -7.53 -6.46
CA MET A 290 -2.29 -8.66 -5.85
C MET A 290 -0.94 -8.91 -6.52
N LYS A 291 0.05 -9.36 -5.73
CA LYS A 291 1.43 -9.63 -6.18
C LYS A 291 1.54 -10.51 -7.43
N ILE A 292 0.60 -11.43 -7.66
CA ILE A 292 0.58 -12.26 -8.88
C ILE A 292 0.55 -11.42 -10.16
N VAL A 293 -0.07 -10.23 -10.14
CA VAL A 293 -0.17 -9.35 -11.30
C VAL A 293 1.20 -8.78 -11.68
N GLN A 294 2.09 -8.56 -10.71
CA GLN A 294 3.47 -8.16 -10.99
C GLN A 294 4.18 -9.20 -11.86
N ASN A 295 3.90 -10.49 -11.64
CA ASN A 295 4.46 -11.60 -12.43
C ASN A 295 3.93 -11.60 -13.86
N MET A 296 2.71 -11.09 -14.05
CA MET A 296 2.04 -11.02 -15.35
C MET A 296 2.50 -9.81 -16.18
N LEU A 297 3.09 -8.78 -15.58
CA LEU A 297 3.49 -7.53 -16.25
C LEU A 297 4.32 -7.74 -17.54
N PRO A 298 5.33 -8.63 -17.61
CA PRO A 298 6.08 -8.85 -18.85
C PRO A 298 5.20 -9.28 -20.02
N THR A 299 4.25 -10.19 -19.77
CA THR A 299 3.31 -10.69 -20.77
C THR A 299 2.26 -9.63 -21.10
N LEU A 300 1.75 -8.92 -20.10
CA LEU A 300 0.77 -7.86 -20.27
C LEU A 300 1.34 -6.70 -21.11
N ALA A 301 2.62 -6.36 -20.96
CA ALA A 301 3.29 -5.34 -21.75
C ALA A 301 3.33 -5.63 -23.27
N ALA A 302 3.18 -6.90 -23.67
CA ALA A 302 3.09 -7.28 -25.09
C ALA A 302 1.67 -7.14 -25.67
N ILE A 303 0.65 -6.94 -24.82
CA ILE A 303 -0.74 -6.77 -25.26
C ILE A 303 -0.96 -5.31 -25.66
N SER A 304 -1.55 -5.09 -26.85
CA SER A 304 -1.74 -3.74 -27.42
C SER A 304 -2.40 -2.74 -26.46
N LYS A 305 -3.34 -3.16 -25.60
CA LYS A 305 -4.02 -2.29 -24.63
C LYS A 305 -3.09 -1.80 -23.50
N TYR A 306 -2.03 -2.54 -23.19
CA TYR A 306 -1.07 -2.23 -22.12
C TYR A 306 0.35 -1.99 -22.67
N ALA A 307 0.50 -1.69 -23.95
CA ALA A 307 1.81 -1.50 -24.59
C ALA A 307 2.66 -0.39 -23.94
N TYR A 308 2.02 0.58 -23.25
CA TYR A 308 2.72 1.61 -22.48
C TYR A 308 3.55 1.05 -21.31
N LEU A 309 3.26 -0.18 -20.84
CA LEU A 309 4.09 -0.89 -19.87
C LEU A 309 5.49 -1.24 -20.42
N GLY A 310 5.72 -1.12 -21.74
CA GLY A 310 7.07 -1.19 -22.31
C GLY A 310 8.05 -0.26 -21.59
N GLY A 311 7.57 0.89 -21.11
CA GLY A 311 8.35 1.86 -20.34
C GLY A 311 8.77 1.40 -18.94
N ILE A 312 8.20 0.33 -18.38
CA ILE A 312 8.56 -0.20 -17.04
C ILE A 312 9.33 -1.51 -17.10
N THR A 313 9.51 -2.11 -18.27
CA THR A 313 10.16 -3.43 -18.44
C THR A 313 11.56 -3.49 -17.84
N SER A 314 12.34 -2.39 -17.90
CA SER A 314 13.67 -2.28 -17.29
C SER A 314 13.68 -2.33 -15.76
N THR A 315 12.53 -2.09 -15.11
CA THR A 315 12.40 -2.16 -13.64
C THR A 315 12.07 -3.56 -13.15
N LEU A 316 11.59 -4.43 -14.02
CA LEU A 316 11.08 -5.75 -13.66
C LEU A 316 12.22 -6.72 -13.36
N SER A 317 12.03 -7.52 -12.32
CA SER A 317 12.93 -8.62 -11.98
C SER A 317 12.53 -9.90 -12.67
N LYS A 318 13.50 -10.80 -12.84
CA LYS A 318 13.20 -12.18 -13.26
C LYS A 318 12.33 -12.85 -12.21
N ILE A 319 11.27 -13.52 -12.68
CA ILE A 319 10.29 -14.22 -11.84
C ILE A 319 10.10 -15.64 -12.35
N LEU A 320 9.97 -16.60 -11.43
CA LEU A 320 9.53 -17.97 -11.68
C LEU A 320 8.25 -18.21 -10.87
N ASP A 321 7.11 -18.32 -11.56
CA ASP A 321 5.77 -18.24 -10.98
C ASP A 321 4.97 -19.55 -11.08
N SER A 322 5.64 -20.67 -11.36
CA SER A 322 5.01 -22.00 -11.35
C SER A 322 5.77 -22.97 -10.45
N PRO A 323 5.07 -23.89 -9.75
CA PRO A 323 5.72 -24.88 -8.91
C PRO A 323 6.78 -25.71 -9.66
N GLN A 324 6.53 -26.01 -10.94
CA GLN A 324 7.47 -26.75 -11.79
C GLN A 324 8.74 -25.94 -12.05
N ALA A 325 8.62 -24.65 -12.38
CA ALA A 325 9.77 -23.78 -12.60
C ALA A 325 10.60 -23.58 -11.33
N ILE A 326 9.95 -23.44 -10.18
CA ILE A 326 10.61 -23.28 -8.87
C ILE A 326 11.39 -24.56 -8.53
N SER A 327 10.75 -25.73 -8.61
CA SER A 327 11.42 -27.02 -8.33
C SER A 327 12.55 -27.31 -9.30
N ALA A 328 12.39 -26.99 -10.60
CA ALA A 328 13.45 -27.15 -11.58
C ALA A 328 14.65 -26.22 -11.33
N TRP A 329 14.38 -24.97 -10.90
CA TRP A 329 15.43 -24.03 -10.52
C TRP A 329 16.19 -24.49 -9.27
N LEU A 330 15.47 -24.94 -8.24
CA LEU A 330 16.08 -25.47 -7.00
C LEU A 330 16.95 -26.70 -7.27
N ALA A 331 16.55 -27.57 -8.20
CA ALA A 331 17.32 -28.76 -8.55
C ALA A 331 18.60 -28.46 -9.36
N SER A 332 18.66 -27.31 -10.04
CA SER A 332 19.74 -26.95 -10.97
C SER A 332 20.67 -25.85 -10.48
N SER A 333 20.23 -25.04 -9.50
CA SER A 333 20.96 -23.86 -9.06
C SER A 333 21.67 -24.11 -7.72
N PRO A 334 23.01 -23.98 -7.66
CA PRO A 334 23.75 -24.17 -6.42
C PRO A 334 23.69 -22.96 -5.47
N ASP A 335 23.32 -21.77 -5.97
CA ASP A 335 23.30 -20.52 -5.20
C ASP A 335 21.87 -19.97 -5.06
N THR A 336 21.25 -20.31 -3.93
CA THR A 336 19.88 -19.88 -3.56
C THR A 336 19.82 -18.40 -3.16
N SER A 337 20.96 -17.78 -2.85
CA SER A 337 21.03 -16.40 -2.35
C SER A 337 20.61 -15.36 -3.40
N THR A 338 20.59 -15.76 -4.68
CA THR A 338 20.20 -14.95 -5.84
C THR A 338 18.69 -14.76 -5.99
N MET A 339 17.86 -15.48 -5.22
CA MET A 339 16.40 -15.40 -5.28
C MET A 339 15.79 -15.13 -3.90
N VAL A 340 14.55 -14.68 -3.92
CA VAL A 340 13.64 -14.63 -2.77
C VAL A 340 12.38 -15.38 -3.14
N LEU A 341 11.94 -16.29 -2.28
CA LEU A 341 10.64 -16.95 -2.39
C LEU A 341 9.60 -16.07 -1.71
N LYS A 342 8.56 -15.69 -2.45
CA LYS A 342 7.47 -14.85 -1.97
C LYS A 342 6.15 -15.60 -2.08
N SER A 343 5.28 -15.44 -1.09
CA SER A 343 3.85 -15.73 -1.27
C SER A 343 3.15 -14.50 -1.87
N ILE A 344 1.96 -14.70 -2.43
CA ILE A 344 1.10 -13.58 -2.88
C ILE A 344 0.41 -12.84 -1.73
N ALA A 345 0.62 -13.26 -0.48
CA ALA A 345 0.00 -12.60 0.67
C ALA A 345 0.58 -11.18 0.85
N GLU A 346 -0.29 -10.25 1.20
CA GLU A 346 0.09 -8.87 1.52
C GLU A 346 0.57 -8.73 2.97
N GLY A 347 1.35 -7.67 3.22
CA GLY A 347 2.02 -7.44 4.50
C GLY A 347 3.40 -8.09 4.61
N GLY A 348 4.10 -7.79 5.72
CA GLY A 348 5.43 -8.33 6.03
C GLY A 348 5.38 -9.77 6.54
N GLY A 349 6.52 -10.47 6.56
CA GLY A 349 6.63 -11.84 7.05
C GLY A 349 6.47 -12.94 5.99
N ASN A 350 6.29 -12.57 4.72
CA ASN A 350 5.91 -13.48 3.64
C ASN A 350 7.04 -13.81 2.67
N CYS A 351 8.28 -13.46 3.02
CA CYS A 351 9.47 -13.70 2.19
C CYS A 351 10.42 -14.72 2.84
N VAL A 352 10.93 -15.66 2.05
CA VAL A 352 11.99 -16.60 2.45
C VAL A 352 13.23 -16.34 1.59
N PHE A 353 14.41 -16.28 2.22
CA PHE A 353 15.65 -15.85 1.60
C PHE A 353 16.72 -16.93 1.65
N GLY A 354 17.55 -17.01 0.61
CA GLY A 354 18.78 -17.81 0.61
C GLY A 354 18.56 -19.29 0.94
N ASP A 355 19.40 -19.82 1.82
CA ASP A 355 19.47 -21.26 2.12
C ASP A 355 18.22 -21.82 2.80
N ASP A 356 17.31 -20.97 3.27
CA ASP A 356 16.03 -21.40 3.83
C ASP A 356 15.00 -21.75 2.74
N ILE A 357 15.20 -21.31 1.49
CA ILE A 357 14.25 -21.52 0.38
C ILE A 357 13.98 -23.01 0.12
N PRO A 358 14.97 -23.90 -0.03
CA PRO A 358 14.70 -25.32 -0.32
C PRO A 358 13.86 -25.98 0.77
N ALA A 359 14.19 -25.75 2.05
CA ALA A 359 13.47 -26.34 3.18
C ALA A 359 12.03 -25.82 3.27
N ALA A 360 11.82 -24.51 3.08
CA ALA A 360 10.49 -23.91 3.08
C ALA A 360 9.64 -24.40 1.90
N TRP A 361 10.22 -24.50 0.71
CA TRP A 361 9.55 -25.01 -0.49
C TRP A 361 9.13 -26.47 -0.34
N ASP A 362 10.03 -27.32 0.15
CA ASP A 362 9.76 -28.73 0.40
C ASP A 362 8.66 -28.92 1.47
N ALA A 363 8.67 -28.10 2.52
CA ALA A 363 7.62 -28.11 3.54
C ALA A 363 6.26 -27.70 2.96
N LEU A 364 6.23 -26.66 2.11
CA LEU A 364 5.02 -26.19 1.43
C LEU A 364 4.42 -27.28 0.54
N LEU A 365 5.24 -27.93 -0.29
CA LEU A 365 4.79 -29.01 -1.18
C LEU A 365 4.18 -30.21 -0.44
N ARG A 366 4.67 -30.51 0.78
CA ARG A 366 4.14 -31.59 1.61
C ARG A 366 2.85 -31.24 2.34
N THR A 367 2.71 -29.99 2.76
CA THR A 367 1.62 -29.57 3.67
C THR A 367 0.40 -29.06 2.91
N ASP A 368 0.61 -28.32 1.82
CA ASP A 368 -0.46 -27.73 1.03
C ASP A 368 0.04 -27.50 -0.41
N SER A 369 0.01 -28.55 -1.23
CA SER A 369 0.45 -28.47 -2.63
C SER A 369 -0.38 -27.49 -3.46
N ALA A 370 -1.62 -27.18 -3.05
CA ALA A 370 -2.46 -26.17 -3.68
C ALA A 370 -2.05 -24.73 -3.28
N ALA A 371 -1.41 -24.53 -2.13
CA ALA A 371 -0.78 -23.26 -1.75
C ALA A 371 0.57 -23.03 -2.46
N ALA A 372 1.20 -24.07 -3.02
CA ALA A 372 2.41 -23.90 -3.82
C ALA A 372 2.16 -23.04 -5.08
N SER A 373 0.94 -23.00 -5.60
CA SER A 373 0.58 -22.13 -6.75
C SER A 373 0.47 -20.65 -6.39
N THR A 374 0.46 -20.30 -5.11
CA THR A 374 0.42 -18.91 -4.63
C THR A 374 1.79 -18.40 -4.20
N HIS A 375 2.85 -19.07 -4.66
CA HIS A 375 4.24 -18.71 -4.40
C HIS A 375 5.01 -18.54 -5.70
N PHE A 376 6.01 -17.67 -5.68
CA PHE A 376 6.90 -17.42 -6.80
C PHE A 376 8.31 -17.09 -6.31
N LEU A 377 9.32 -17.42 -7.12
CA LEU A 377 10.68 -16.91 -6.92
C LEU A 377 10.84 -15.60 -7.69
N MET A 378 11.47 -14.64 -7.06
CA MET A 378 11.86 -13.38 -7.67
C MET A 378 13.36 -13.18 -7.48
N GLU A 379 14.05 -12.65 -8.49
CA GLU A 379 15.45 -12.25 -8.38
C GLU A 379 15.64 -11.34 -7.15
N ARG A 380 16.58 -11.71 -6.28
CA ARG A 380 16.90 -10.94 -5.09
C ARG A 380 17.60 -9.65 -5.50
N LEU A 381 16.96 -8.53 -5.20
CA LEU A 381 17.52 -7.21 -5.43
C LEU A 381 18.57 -6.87 -4.36
N VAL A 382 19.71 -6.33 -4.81
CA VAL A 382 20.76 -5.79 -3.94
C VAL A 382 20.81 -4.29 -4.16
N PRO A 383 20.24 -3.48 -3.24
CA PRO A 383 20.13 -2.04 -3.44
C PRO A 383 21.45 -1.30 -3.21
N ASP A 384 21.51 -0.09 -3.76
CA ASP A 384 22.54 0.90 -3.49
C ASP A 384 22.38 1.40 -2.05
N SER A 385 23.21 0.87 -1.14
CA SER A 385 23.14 1.24 0.29
C SER A 385 23.66 2.66 0.54
N GLN A 386 23.11 3.31 1.56
CA GLN A 386 23.64 4.55 2.14
C GLN A 386 24.57 4.23 3.32
N ASP A 387 25.71 4.90 3.38
CA ASP A 387 26.68 4.72 4.46
C ASP A 387 26.36 5.59 5.68
N ALA A 388 26.79 5.12 6.86
CA ALA A 388 26.88 5.89 8.11
C ALA A 388 25.58 6.56 8.58
N VAL A 389 24.49 5.79 8.66
CA VAL A 389 23.17 6.24 9.14
C VAL A 389 23.00 5.89 10.63
N GLN A 390 22.32 6.71 11.42
CA GLN A 390 21.86 6.27 12.76
C GLN A 390 20.38 5.87 12.72
N PHE A 391 20.09 4.71 13.30
CA PHE A 391 18.73 4.24 13.53
C PHE A 391 18.33 4.63 14.95
N ILE A 392 17.23 5.38 15.08
CA ILE A 392 16.72 5.93 16.32
C ILE A 392 15.48 5.13 16.69
N TYR A 393 15.59 4.38 17.78
CA TYR A 393 14.51 3.64 18.40
C TYR A 393 14.00 4.39 19.65
N SER A 394 12.92 3.89 20.26
CA SER A 394 12.38 4.47 21.49
C SER A 394 13.41 4.46 22.64
N SER A 395 14.13 3.35 22.80
CA SER A 395 15.08 3.13 23.89
C SER A 395 16.54 3.42 23.55
N GLU A 396 16.92 3.39 22.27
CA GLU A 396 18.32 3.43 21.85
C GLU A 396 18.56 4.14 20.52
N ILE A 397 19.82 4.49 20.26
CA ILE A 397 20.29 5.03 18.99
C ILE A 397 21.45 4.14 18.53
N VAL A 398 21.33 3.57 17.33
CA VAL A 398 22.29 2.61 16.81
C VAL A 398 22.96 3.14 15.56
N ASN A 399 24.29 3.14 15.53
CA ASN A 399 25.05 3.44 14.31
C ASN A 399 24.98 2.25 13.34
N VAL A 400 24.58 2.51 12.10
CA VAL A 400 24.47 1.54 11.03
C VAL A 400 25.47 1.91 9.93
N ALA A 401 26.45 1.03 9.72
CA ALA A 401 27.52 1.27 8.75
C ALA A 401 26.97 1.39 7.32
N ARG A 402 26.05 0.51 6.94
CA ARG A 402 25.37 0.50 5.63
C ARG A 402 23.88 0.22 5.80
N ALA A 403 23.06 1.05 5.17
CA ALA A 403 21.61 0.93 5.20
C ALA A 403 21.03 0.83 3.79
N ASP A 404 20.21 -0.18 3.54
CA ASP A 404 19.47 -0.37 2.30
C ASP A 404 18.16 0.41 2.37
N ALA A 405 17.82 1.17 1.33
CA ALA A 405 16.64 2.03 1.30
C ALA A 405 15.63 1.57 0.25
N GLU A 406 14.40 1.27 0.69
CA GLU A 406 13.23 1.03 -0.14
C GLU A 406 12.42 2.31 -0.25
N ILE A 407 12.12 2.73 -1.48
CA ILE A 407 11.43 3.98 -1.80
C ILE A 407 10.05 3.67 -2.37
N GLY A 408 9.03 3.95 -1.58
CA GLY A 408 7.63 3.92 -1.97
C GLY A 408 7.16 5.27 -2.48
N VAL A 409 6.49 5.31 -3.63
CA VAL A 409 5.80 6.51 -4.11
C VAL A 409 4.30 6.31 -3.99
N TYR A 410 3.65 7.15 -3.20
CA TYR A 410 2.20 7.14 -3.08
C TYR A 410 1.58 7.87 -4.26
N SER A 411 0.51 7.30 -4.79
CA SER A 411 -0.32 7.97 -5.78
C SER A 411 -1.80 7.72 -5.57
N PHE A 412 -2.60 8.67 -6.04
CA PHE A 412 -4.05 8.59 -6.10
C PHE A 412 -4.52 8.64 -7.55
N CYS A 413 -5.50 7.82 -7.86
CA CYS A 413 -6.18 7.81 -9.15
C CYS A 413 -7.67 7.56 -8.96
N GLN A 414 -8.50 8.29 -9.69
CA GLN A 414 -9.91 7.96 -9.88
C GLN A 414 -10.15 7.80 -11.38
N PRO A 415 -10.25 6.56 -11.91
CA PRO A 415 -10.53 6.33 -13.32
C PRO A 415 -11.87 6.94 -13.75
N SER A 416 -11.84 7.98 -14.58
CA SER A 416 -13.05 8.49 -15.27
C SER A 416 -13.35 7.65 -16.52
N GLU A 417 -12.34 7.43 -17.37
CA GLU A 417 -12.37 6.54 -18.54
C GLU A 417 -11.03 5.83 -18.69
N VAL A 418 -11.02 4.65 -19.32
CA VAL A 418 -9.80 3.86 -19.56
C VAL A 418 -8.74 4.73 -20.25
N GLY A 419 -7.55 4.80 -19.67
CA GLY A 419 -6.41 5.53 -20.20
C GLY A 419 -6.40 7.05 -20.01
N THR A 420 -7.34 7.63 -19.25
CA THR A 420 -7.47 9.11 -19.12
C THR A 420 -7.24 9.68 -17.73
N ALA A 421 -7.17 8.81 -16.70
CA ALA A 421 -7.14 9.32 -15.33
C ALA A 421 -5.77 9.82 -14.90
N PRO A 422 -5.66 11.08 -14.43
CA PRO A 422 -4.40 11.64 -13.99
C PRO A 422 -3.94 10.94 -12.71
N ILE A 423 -2.67 10.52 -12.69
CA ILE A 423 -2.04 9.98 -11.48
C ILE A 423 -1.55 11.15 -10.64
N CYS A 424 -2.14 11.33 -9.46
CA CYS A 424 -1.75 12.36 -8.51
C CYS A 424 -0.72 11.79 -7.54
N HIS A 425 0.53 12.29 -7.57
CA HIS A 425 1.54 11.92 -6.58
C HIS A 425 1.20 12.52 -5.21
N LEU A 426 1.16 11.67 -4.19
CA LEU A 426 0.81 12.07 -2.82
C LEU A 426 2.00 12.21 -1.88
N GLY A 427 3.17 11.71 -2.25
CA GLY A 427 4.37 11.76 -1.43
C GLY A 427 5.16 10.47 -1.47
N PHE A 428 6.05 10.31 -0.48
CA PHE A 428 7.00 9.21 -0.43
C PHE A 428 6.94 8.46 0.91
N LEU A 429 7.31 7.19 0.86
CA LEU A 429 7.70 6.37 2.01
C LEU A 429 9.14 5.96 1.77
N VAL A 430 10.04 6.26 2.70
CA VAL A 430 11.37 5.64 2.65
C VAL A 430 11.52 4.72 3.86
N ARG A 431 11.85 3.47 3.59
CA ARG A 431 12.14 2.45 4.59
C ARG A 431 13.62 2.10 4.51
N MET A 432 14.32 2.22 5.62
CA MET A 432 15.73 1.83 5.71
C MET A 432 15.88 0.59 6.58
N LYS A 433 16.76 -0.31 6.19
CA LYS A 433 17.15 -1.48 6.99
C LYS A 433 18.67 -1.67 6.92
N ARG A 434 19.24 -2.44 7.86
CA ARG A 434 20.68 -2.77 7.79
C ARG A 434 20.98 -3.52 6.50
N ALA A 435 22.06 -3.17 5.82
CA ALA A 435 22.39 -3.78 4.55
C ALA A 435 22.52 -5.31 4.67
N GLY A 436 21.98 -6.03 3.68
CA GLY A 436 22.02 -7.49 3.64
C GLY A 436 20.96 -8.21 4.48
N THR A 437 20.14 -7.48 5.27
CA THR A 437 19.01 -8.08 5.98
C THR A 437 17.87 -8.45 5.04
N GLY A 438 17.18 -9.57 5.33
CA GLY A 438 16.07 -10.09 4.54
C GLY A 438 14.85 -9.17 4.62
N GLU A 439 14.08 -9.27 5.70
CA GLU A 439 12.91 -8.42 5.93
C GLU A 439 13.26 -7.06 6.56
N GLY A 440 12.44 -6.06 6.26
CA GLY A 440 12.60 -4.67 6.71
C GLY A 440 11.35 -4.11 7.37
N GLY A 441 10.56 -4.95 8.05
CA GLY A 441 9.32 -4.54 8.71
C GLY A 441 9.59 -3.49 9.80
N ILE A 442 9.02 -2.29 9.65
CA ILE A 442 9.14 -1.20 10.63
C ILE A 442 8.54 -1.61 11.98
N LEU A 443 7.33 -2.17 11.96
CA LEU A 443 6.59 -2.52 13.18
C LEU A 443 7.26 -3.67 13.96
N CYS A 444 8.07 -4.47 13.29
CA CYS A 444 8.87 -5.54 13.90
C CYS A 444 10.26 -5.07 14.36
N GLY A 445 10.58 -3.77 14.23
CA GLY A 445 11.87 -3.18 14.60
C GLY A 445 13.04 -3.51 13.65
N GLN A 446 12.77 -4.19 12.54
CA GLN A 446 13.79 -4.61 11.56
C GLN A 446 14.18 -3.48 10.60
N GLY A 447 13.24 -2.58 10.33
CA GLY A 447 13.45 -1.37 9.53
C GLY A 447 13.13 -0.09 10.30
N VAL A 448 13.51 1.04 9.72
CA VAL A 448 13.22 2.38 10.22
C VAL A 448 12.59 3.24 9.13
N LEU A 449 11.76 4.18 9.52
CA LEU A 449 11.19 5.21 8.66
C LEU A 449 12.24 6.30 8.37
N ALA A 450 12.39 6.68 7.11
CA ALA A 450 13.28 7.75 6.68
C ALA A 450 12.54 8.74 5.77
N CYS A 451 13.20 9.87 5.49
CA CYS A 451 12.75 10.83 4.49
C CYS A 451 13.54 10.69 3.20
N LEU A 452 12.98 11.16 2.09
CA LEU A 452 13.69 11.31 0.83
C LEU A 452 14.25 12.73 0.72
N LYS A 453 15.55 12.86 0.43
CA LYS A 453 16.21 14.11 0.04
C LYS A 453 16.58 14.03 -1.44
N VAL A 454 16.05 14.96 -2.24
CA VAL A 454 16.33 15.05 -3.67
C VAL A 454 17.37 16.15 -3.91
N GLN A 455 18.46 15.81 -4.58
CA GLN A 455 19.56 16.73 -4.92
C GLN A 455 19.88 16.76 -6.42
#